data_AF-A0A941N705-F1
#
_entry.id   AF-A0A941N705-F1
#
_cell.length_a   1.000
_cell.length_b   1.000
_cell.length_c   1.000
_cell.angle_alpha   90.00
_cell.angle_beta   90.00
_cell.angle_gamma   90.00
#
_symmetry.space_group_name_H-M   'P 1'
#
loop_
_entity.id
_entity.type
_entity.pdbx_description
1 polymer ?
#
loop_
_entity_poly.entity_id
_entity_poly.type
_entity_poly.pdbx_seq_one_letter_code
_entity_poly.pdbx_strand_id
1 'polypeptide(L)'
;MTDTIAPSDDASGNNLWEGDRTSDPSDAAPAVAATPREQLQLEIERLWPQAQSHWSRFLLLADPQLDGQAPSIAQIHLGTRQVALNDEMIIKYGLLDCVEGLLAHEVGHHVRYPGTLAVEARLRMLERSLLPFEEYSLINLFTDLMINEHLGRDLRQQFIRIYQAFSGEPAFHGDKGWNRDPAFLFYLAVYEGLWRLDRGVLMGSAEPEFVGHFPDYRAESQLLAQNLFSMEPNVYSQFLYFVSVLCRYLKPIESELPQAVVAKCGVGTPSPEDWADALIPTAAERDAIRKAVAEGWFSADQSQRLAELNQLEERIASLPGFGTDAAHLVPEVMAAYYRHEAERFLVRPPPQPRVGEALVPTTLDEWEPGDSIREIDWLSTLLL
;
A
#
# COMPACT_ATOMS: atom_id res chain seq x y z
N MET A 1 50.61 91.29 22.86
CA MET A 1 49.90 90.28 22.06
C MET A 1 49.19 89.38 23.07
N THR A 2 48.16 89.93 23.73
CA THR A 2 46.71 89.75 23.41
C THR A 2 46.34 88.27 23.46
N ASP A 3 45.44 87.76 24.29
CA ASP A 3 44.47 88.29 25.27
C ASP A 3 43.95 87.00 25.98
N THR A 4 43.92 86.86 27.31
CA THR A 4 42.97 87.43 28.29
C THR A 4 41.89 86.40 28.73
N ILE A 5 42.04 85.98 30.00
CA ILE A 5 41.02 85.75 31.06
C ILE A 5 40.03 84.56 30.94
N ALA A 6 40.33 83.46 31.65
CA ALA A 6 39.82 83.04 32.98
C ALA A 6 38.29 83.14 33.33
N PRO A 7 37.79 82.49 34.42
CA PRO A 7 36.74 81.45 34.39
C PRO A 7 35.50 81.78 35.28
N SER A 8 34.48 80.90 35.34
CA SER A 8 33.62 80.79 36.53
C SER A 8 32.73 79.54 36.55
N ASP A 9 32.62 78.97 37.74
CA ASP A 9 31.74 77.90 38.23
C ASP A 9 30.23 78.16 37.99
N ASP A 10 29.39 77.11 37.95
CA ASP A 10 28.60 76.64 39.11
C ASP A 10 27.44 75.68 38.75
N ALA A 11 27.17 74.78 39.69
CA ALA A 11 25.87 74.24 40.14
C ALA A 11 24.86 73.56 39.17
N SER A 12 24.73 72.24 39.35
CA SER A 12 23.50 71.46 39.64
C SER A 12 22.10 72.00 39.22
N GLY A 13 21.34 71.19 38.47
CA GLY A 13 19.87 71.31 38.38
C GLY A 13 19.22 70.35 37.37
N ASN A 14 18.36 69.45 37.87
CA ASN A 14 17.49 68.51 37.14
C ASN A 14 16.48 69.21 36.19
N ASN A 15 16.10 68.52 35.10
CA ASN A 15 14.75 68.35 34.51
C ASN A 15 14.91 67.48 33.23
N LEU A 16 14.51 66.21 33.11
CA LEU A 16 13.17 65.57 33.13
C LEU A 16 12.16 66.17 32.13
N TRP A 17 11.92 65.40 31.05
CA TRP A 17 10.81 65.39 30.06
C TRP A 17 10.74 66.48 28.97
N GLU A 18 11.04 66.07 27.72
CA GLU A 18 10.14 66.06 26.55
C GLU A 18 10.94 66.08 25.23
N GLY A 19 10.64 65.13 24.34
CA GLY A 19 11.29 65.01 23.04
C GLY A 19 11.03 63.67 22.37
N ASP A 20 9.75 63.31 22.30
CA ASP A 20 9.18 62.19 21.55
C ASP A 20 9.66 62.26 20.08
N ARG A 21 10.62 61.40 19.71
CA ARG A 21 10.94 61.14 18.30
C ARG A 21 10.04 60.00 17.85
N THR A 22 8.91 60.39 17.30
CA THR A 22 8.09 59.57 16.43
C THR A 22 8.99 58.97 15.34
N SER A 23 9.31 57.70 15.49
CA SER A 23 9.85 56.86 14.42
C SER A 23 8.80 56.76 13.33
N ASP A 24 9.08 57.35 12.18
CA ASP A 24 8.31 57.23 10.95
C ASP A 24 8.03 55.73 10.64
N PRO A 25 6.79 55.29 10.41
CA PRO A 25 6.48 53.91 10.06
C PRO A 25 6.78 53.58 8.58
N SER A 26 7.57 54.41 7.89
CA SER A 26 7.81 54.34 6.45
C SER A 26 9.05 53.54 6.03
N ASP A 27 9.87 53.07 6.98
CA ASP A 27 11.11 52.32 6.70
C ASP A 27 11.00 50.81 7.02
N ALA A 28 9.78 50.25 6.94
CA ALA A 28 9.65 48.80 6.80
C ALA A 28 10.11 48.43 5.38
N ALA A 29 11.34 47.90 5.28
CA ALA A 29 11.81 47.22 4.07
C ALA A 29 10.70 46.30 3.54
N PRO A 30 10.43 46.29 2.22
CA PRO A 30 9.39 45.42 1.68
C PRO A 30 9.72 43.99 2.11
N ALA A 31 8.78 43.34 2.80
CA ALA A 31 8.92 41.93 3.16
C ALA A 31 9.31 41.18 1.89
N VAL A 32 10.54 40.65 1.85
CA VAL A 32 11.04 39.88 0.72
C VAL A 32 10.05 38.73 0.56
N ALA A 33 9.29 38.74 -0.53
CA ALA A 33 8.27 37.73 -0.77
C ALA A 33 8.97 36.36 -0.77
N ALA A 34 8.55 35.47 0.13
CA ALA A 34 9.11 34.13 0.24
C ALA A 34 9.08 33.44 -1.14
N THR A 35 10.16 32.76 -1.49
CA THR A 35 10.25 32.00 -2.74
C THR A 35 9.15 30.93 -2.79
N PRO A 36 8.70 30.49 -3.98
CA PRO A 36 7.66 29.46 -4.09
C PRO A 36 7.98 28.16 -3.34
N ARG A 37 9.27 27.79 -3.27
CA ARG A 37 9.75 26.63 -2.50
C ARG A 37 9.66 26.85 -0.99
N GLU A 38 10.00 28.05 -0.50
CA GLU A 38 9.83 28.41 0.92
C GLU A 38 8.34 28.44 1.31
N GLN A 39 7.47 28.95 0.43
CA GLN A 39 6.02 28.91 0.64
C GLN A 39 5.51 27.47 0.74
N LEU A 40 5.96 26.59 -0.15
CA LEU A 40 5.61 25.17 -0.11
C LEU A 40 6.08 24.51 1.19
N GLN A 41 7.31 24.78 1.64
CA GLN A 41 7.84 24.25 2.90
C GLN A 41 6.98 24.68 4.09
N LEU A 42 6.60 25.96 4.16
CA LEU A 42 5.72 26.49 5.22
C LEU A 42 4.33 25.84 5.19
N GLU A 43 3.76 25.64 4.01
CA GLU A 43 2.47 24.95 3.87
C GLU A 43 2.55 23.48 4.30
N ILE A 44 3.64 22.77 3.97
CA ILE A 44 3.87 21.40 4.42
C ILE A 44 3.90 21.34 5.95
N GLU A 45 4.70 22.19 6.60
CA GLU A 45 4.79 22.21 8.07
C GLU A 45 3.45 22.49 8.73
N ARG A 46 2.65 23.38 8.13
CA ARG A 46 1.30 23.73 8.62
C ARG A 46 0.29 22.60 8.43
N LEU A 47 0.31 21.94 7.27
CA LEU A 47 -0.69 20.95 6.86
C LEU A 47 -0.33 19.52 7.29
N TRP A 48 0.93 19.24 7.59
CA TRP A 48 1.39 17.88 7.93
C TRP A 48 0.62 17.22 9.09
N PRO A 49 0.32 17.92 10.21
CA PRO A 49 -0.51 17.34 11.27
C PRO A 49 -1.95 17.06 10.82
N GLN A 50 -2.49 17.89 9.90
CA GLN A 50 -3.84 17.71 9.36
C GLN A 50 -3.89 16.50 8.43
N ALA A 51 -2.90 16.37 7.52
CA ALA A 51 -2.73 15.22 6.63
C ALA A 51 -2.68 13.90 7.41
N GLN A 52 -1.94 13.83 8.51
CA GLN A 52 -1.88 12.65 9.38
C GLN A 52 -3.22 12.34 10.06
N SER A 53 -3.96 13.38 10.46
CA SER A 53 -5.21 13.24 11.20
C SER A 53 -6.34 12.57 10.42
N HIS A 54 -6.27 12.57 9.08
CA HIS A 54 -7.19 11.82 8.20
C HIS A 54 -7.10 10.29 8.37
N TRP A 55 -6.00 9.81 8.97
CA TRP A 55 -5.73 8.39 9.20
C TRP A 55 -5.70 8.06 10.69
N SER A 56 -4.83 8.74 11.44
CA SER A 56 -4.75 8.62 12.89
C SER A 56 -3.85 9.72 13.45
N ARG A 57 -4.25 10.30 14.58
CA ARG A 57 -3.47 11.33 15.29
C ARG A 57 -2.23 10.79 16.00
N PHE A 58 -2.07 9.48 16.06
CA PHE A 58 -0.98 8.80 16.78
C PHE A 58 0.07 8.19 15.85
N LEU A 59 0.06 8.57 14.57
CA LEU A 59 1.05 8.10 13.61
C LEU A 59 2.42 8.71 13.93
N LEU A 60 3.44 7.84 13.91
CA LEU A 60 4.84 8.25 14.06
C LEU A 60 5.49 8.14 12.68
N LEU A 61 5.55 9.28 11.99
CA LEU A 61 6.15 9.43 10.66
C LEU A 61 7.25 10.48 10.71
N ALA A 62 8.23 10.35 9.81
CA ALA A 62 9.25 11.37 9.64
C ALA A 62 8.67 12.60 8.92
N ASP A 63 9.23 13.78 9.17
CA ASP A 63 8.79 15.01 8.53
C ASP A 63 9.01 14.96 7.02
N PRO A 64 8.04 15.38 6.18
CA PRO A 64 8.15 15.30 4.74
C PRO A 64 9.36 16.07 4.20
N GLN A 65 9.97 15.55 3.14
CA GLN A 65 11.13 16.18 2.50
C GLN A 65 10.80 16.63 1.08
N LEU A 66 11.40 17.74 0.65
CA LEU A 66 11.31 18.22 -0.72
C LEU A 66 12.44 17.62 -1.57
N ASP A 67 12.07 16.91 -2.62
CA ASP A 67 12.99 16.27 -3.56
C ASP A 67 12.52 16.50 -5.01
N GLY A 68 13.04 17.56 -5.63
CA GLY A 68 12.74 17.91 -7.03
C GLY A 68 13.19 16.87 -8.06
N GLN A 69 14.07 15.94 -7.69
CA GLN A 69 14.51 14.86 -8.59
C GLN A 69 13.61 13.62 -8.52
N ALA A 70 12.63 13.60 -7.63
CA ALA A 70 11.71 12.47 -7.51
C ALA A 70 10.91 12.27 -8.82
N PRO A 71 10.75 11.03 -9.30
CA PRO A 71 10.07 10.76 -10.57
C PRO A 71 8.56 11.02 -10.53
N SER A 72 7.95 11.01 -9.34
CA SER A 72 6.53 11.28 -9.11
C SER A 72 6.33 12.56 -8.30
N ILE A 73 5.11 13.13 -8.33
CA ILE A 73 4.77 14.33 -7.56
C ILE A 73 4.96 14.14 -6.06
N ALA A 74 4.70 12.94 -5.59
CA ALA A 74 4.80 12.52 -4.21
C ALA A 74 5.13 11.03 -4.21
N GLN A 75 5.90 10.60 -3.21
CA GLN A 75 6.21 9.20 -2.97
C GLN A 75 6.49 8.98 -1.50
N ILE A 76 6.15 7.79 -1.02
CA ILE A 76 6.53 7.33 0.30
C ILE A 76 7.44 6.12 0.22
N HIS A 77 8.51 6.14 1.00
CA HIS A 77 9.37 4.97 1.17
C HIS A 77 8.85 4.11 2.33
N LEU A 78 8.20 2.99 2.02
CA LEU A 78 7.54 2.12 3.02
C LEU A 78 8.47 1.63 4.16
N GLY A 79 9.76 1.46 3.88
CA GLY A 79 10.75 1.06 4.90
C GLY A 79 11.12 2.15 5.90
N THR A 80 11.46 3.35 5.43
CA THR A 80 11.88 4.49 6.26
C THR A 80 10.71 5.36 6.72
N ARG A 81 9.52 5.17 6.14
CA ARG A 81 8.29 5.93 6.42
C ARG A 81 8.44 7.43 6.15
N GLN A 82 9.29 7.75 5.19
CA GLN A 82 9.62 9.10 4.77
C GLN A 82 8.76 9.44 3.56
N VAL A 83 8.00 10.53 3.65
CA VAL A 83 7.31 11.14 2.51
C VAL A 83 8.28 12.09 1.81
N ALA A 84 8.36 11.99 0.48
CA ALA A 84 9.09 12.91 -0.38
C ALA A 84 8.14 13.54 -1.39
N LEU A 85 8.22 14.87 -1.56
CA LEU A 85 7.41 15.64 -2.50
C LEU A 85 8.30 16.28 -3.56
N ASN A 86 7.91 16.20 -4.83
CA ASN A 86 8.59 16.89 -5.92
C ASN A 86 8.15 18.36 -5.96
N ASP A 87 8.98 19.25 -5.43
CA ASP A 87 8.69 20.68 -5.36
C ASP A 87 8.63 21.33 -6.75
N GLU A 88 9.47 20.89 -7.70
CA GLU A 88 9.46 21.41 -9.07
C GLU A 88 8.11 21.15 -9.77
N MET A 89 7.58 19.94 -9.64
CA MET A 89 6.27 19.58 -10.20
C MET A 89 5.13 20.32 -9.51
N ILE A 90 5.11 20.34 -8.17
CA ILE A 90 4.04 21.01 -7.41
C ILE A 90 3.95 22.51 -7.78
N ILE A 91 5.10 23.17 -7.90
CA ILE A 91 5.17 24.58 -8.27
C ILE A 91 4.78 24.76 -9.75
N LYS A 92 5.31 23.94 -10.66
CA LYS A 92 5.02 24.01 -12.10
C LYS A 92 3.53 23.87 -12.40
N TYR A 93 2.84 22.98 -11.69
CA TYR A 93 1.42 22.70 -11.91
C TYR A 93 0.47 23.52 -11.01
N GLY A 94 1.00 24.41 -10.16
CA GLY A 94 0.20 25.29 -9.30
C GLY A 94 -0.66 24.51 -8.30
N LEU A 95 -0.08 23.47 -7.69
CA LEU A 95 -0.76 22.54 -6.77
C LEU A 95 -0.51 22.84 -5.29
N LEU A 96 -0.06 24.05 -4.94
CA LEU A 96 0.23 24.42 -3.55
C LEU A 96 -1.00 24.26 -2.63
N ASP A 97 -2.20 24.50 -3.12
CA ASP A 97 -3.45 24.33 -2.37
C ASP A 97 -3.95 22.86 -2.33
N CYS A 98 -3.24 21.95 -2.99
CA CYS A 98 -3.54 20.51 -3.02
C CYS A 98 -2.54 19.68 -2.18
N VAL A 99 -1.64 20.35 -1.45
CA VAL A 99 -0.56 19.70 -0.69
C VAL A 99 -1.09 18.81 0.44
N GLU A 100 -2.19 19.19 1.09
CA GLU A 100 -2.81 18.35 2.12
C GLU A 100 -3.25 16.99 1.55
N GLY A 101 -3.89 17.01 0.37
CA GLY A 101 -4.29 15.83 -0.40
C GLY A 101 -3.12 14.92 -0.74
N LEU A 102 -2.03 15.49 -1.26
CA LEU A 102 -0.82 14.74 -1.58
C LEU A 102 -0.21 14.10 -0.33
N LEU A 103 -0.02 14.87 0.75
CA LEU A 103 0.54 14.35 1.99
C LEU A 103 -0.35 13.26 2.61
N ALA A 104 -1.67 13.50 2.69
CA ALA A 104 -2.61 12.53 3.25
C ALA A 104 -2.67 11.24 2.41
N HIS A 105 -2.54 11.35 1.08
CA HIS A 105 -2.47 10.21 0.18
C HIS A 105 -1.25 9.33 0.48
N GLU A 106 -0.06 9.93 0.53
CA GLU A 106 1.18 9.20 0.83
C GLU A 106 1.14 8.53 2.21
N VAL A 107 0.55 9.18 3.21
CA VAL A 107 0.32 8.56 4.53
C VAL A 107 -0.57 7.32 4.41
N GLY A 108 -1.59 7.35 3.54
CA GLY A 108 -2.48 6.23 3.29
C GLY A 108 -1.78 4.97 2.79
N HIS A 109 -0.75 5.14 1.97
CA HIS A 109 0.07 4.03 1.50
C HIS A 109 0.79 3.30 2.64
N HIS A 110 1.22 4.05 3.64
CA HIS A 110 1.85 3.50 4.83
C HIS A 110 0.87 2.90 5.82
N VAL A 111 -0.31 3.51 6.00
CA VAL A 111 -1.25 3.08 7.04
C VAL A 111 -2.08 1.89 6.62
N ARG A 112 -2.57 1.88 5.37
CA ARG A 112 -3.66 0.97 5.00
C ARG A 112 -3.49 0.24 3.67
N TYR A 113 -2.99 0.90 2.62
CA TYR A 113 -3.00 0.32 1.27
C TYR A 113 -1.70 0.57 0.51
N PRO A 114 -0.77 -0.40 0.41
CA PRO A 114 -0.84 -1.75 0.96
C PRO A 114 -0.58 -1.81 2.47
N GLY A 115 -0.08 -0.74 3.08
CA GLY A 115 0.20 -0.62 4.52
C GLY A 115 1.45 -1.40 4.99
N THR A 116 1.78 -2.53 4.33
CA THR A 116 2.96 -3.32 4.63
C THR A 116 3.56 -3.94 3.36
N LEU A 117 4.88 -4.19 3.39
CA LEU A 117 5.59 -4.89 2.31
C LEU A 117 5.07 -6.32 2.10
N ALA A 118 4.57 -6.98 3.15
CA ALA A 118 4.02 -8.33 3.04
C ALA A 118 2.70 -8.35 2.24
N VAL A 119 1.82 -7.37 2.49
CA VAL A 119 0.58 -7.21 1.72
C VAL A 119 0.90 -6.86 0.27
N GLU A 120 1.82 -5.93 0.04
CA GLU A 120 2.25 -5.56 -1.31
C GLU A 120 2.82 -6.76 -2.08
N ALA A 121 3.71 -7.55 -1.46
CA ALA A 121 4.27 -8.75 -2.08
C ALA A 121 3.18 -9.75 -2.48
N ARG A 122 2.17 -9.95 -1.62
CA ARG A 122 1.05 -10.85 -1.91
C ARG A 122 0.14 -10.31 -3.03
N LEU A 123 -0.11 -9.01 -3.08
CA LEU A 123 -0.83 -8.39 -4.21
C LEU A 123 -0.04 -8.57 -5.51
N ARG A 124 1.28 -8.39 -5.51
CA ARG A 124 2.15 -8.66 -6.66
C ARG A 124 2.10 -10.11 -7.12
N MET A 125 2.04 -11.07 -6.20
CA MET A 125 1.87 -12.49 -6.54
C MET A 125 0.52 -12.75 -7.21
N LEU A 126 -0.56 -12.18 -6.69
CA LEU A 126 -1.90 -12.28 -7.29
C LEU A 126 -1.92 -11.63 -8.68
N GLU A 127 -1.37 -10.43 -8.81
CA GLU A 127 -1.27 -9.70 -10.08
C GLU A 127 -0.56 -10.53 -11.15
N ARG A 128 0.63 -11.07 -10.84
CA ARG A 128 1.40 -11.92 -11.75
C ARG A 128 0.67 -13.19 -12.18
N SER A 129 -0.26 -13.68 -11.36
CA SER A 129 -1.07 -14.85 -11.72
C SER A 129 -2.25 -14.52 -12.66
N LEU A 130 -2.65 -13.25 -12.72
CA LEU A 130 -3.85 -12.79 -13.44
C LEU A 130 -3.52 -11.98 -14.68
N LEU A 131 -2.44 -11.19 -14.64
CA LEU A 131 -2.01 -10.33 -15.72
C LEU A 131 -0.93 -11.03 -16.56
N PRO A 132 -1.12 -11.12 -17.89
CA PRO A 132 -0.15 -11.73 -18.81
C PRO A 132 1.02 -10.81 -19.21
N PHE A 133 1.09 -9.60 -18.66
CA PHE A 133 2.04 -8.55 -19.02
C PHE A 133 2.96 -8.26 -17.83
N GLU A 134 4.26 -8.51 -17.95
CA GLU A 134 5.19 -8.42 -16.82
C GLU A 134 5.48 -6.97 -16.40
N GLU A 135 5.41 -6.02 -17.34
CA GLU A 135 5.69 -4.61 -17.07
C GLU A 135 4.45 -3.76 -16.72
N TYR A 136 3.27 -4.39 -16.68
CA TYR A 136 2.01 -3.70 -16.43
C TYR A 136 1.51 -4.00 -15.01
N SER A 137 1.45 -2.98 -14.15
CA SER A 137 0.98 -3.12 -12.75
C SER A 137 -0.25 -2.25 -12.47
N LEU A 138 -1.28 -2.90 -11.95
CA LEU A 138 -2.54 -2.32 -11.48
C LEU A 138 -2.56 -2.06 -9.97
N ILE A 139 -1.54 -2.52 -9.23
CA ILE A 139 -1.50 -2.38 -7.77
C ILE A 139 -1.57 -0.92 -7.35
N ASN A 140 -0.78 -0.04 -7.97
CA ASN A 140 -0.82 1.39 -7.63
C ASN A 140 -2.20 1.99 -7.90
N LEU A 141 -2.78 1.77 -9.09
CA LEU A 141 -4.13 2.25 -9.40
C LEU A 141 -5.17 1.75 -8.39
N PHE A 142 -5.07 0.49 -7.99
CA PHE A 142 -5.94 -0.08 -6.97
C PHE A 142 -5.74 0.59 -5.60
N THR A 143 -4.51 0.69 -5.10
CA THR A 143 -4.23 1.27 -3.79
C THR A 143 -4.62 2.74 -3.74
N ASP A 144 -4.37 3.47 -4.82
CA ASP A 144 -4.71 4.89 -4.96
C ASP A 144 -6.23 5.07 -4.98
N LEU A 145 -6.97 4.17 -5.63
CA LEU A 145 -8.44 4.16 -5.60
C LEU A 145 -8.96 4.06 -4.16
N MET A 146 -8.40 3.10 -3.40
CA MET A 146 -8.82 2.83 -2.03
C MET A 146 -8.49 4.00 -1.09
N ILE A 147 -7.32 4.63 -1.27
CA ILE A 147 -6.87 5.79 -0.51
C ILE A 147 -7.72 7.02 -0.84
N ASN A 148 -7.86 7.33 -2.13
CA ASN A 148 -8.56 8.54 -2.58
C ASN A 148 -10.05 8.49 -2.29
N GLU A 149 -10.69 7.32 -2.28
CA GLU A 149 -12.08 7.23 -1.86
C GLU A 149 -12.24 7.46 -0.35
N HIS A 150 -11.32 6.93 0.47
CA HIS A 150 -11.32 7.21 1.92
C HIS A 150 -11.15 8.71 2.20
N LEU A 151 -10.20 9.36 1.53
CA LEU A 151 -9.89 10.78 1.69
C LEU A 151 -10.87 11.71 0.95
N GLY A 152 -11.61 11.18 -0.03
CA GLY A 152 -12.50 11.95 -0.91
C GLY A 152 -13.65 12.65 -0.18
N ARG A 153 -13.98 12.22 1.04
CA ARG A 153 -14.98 12.90 1.88
C ARG A 153 -14.61 14.37 2.12
N ASP A 154 -13.33 14.63 2.39
CA ASP A 154 -12.84 15.94 2.81
C ASP A 154 -11.95 16.59 1.73
N LEU A 155 -11.21 15.79 0.96
CA LEU A 155 -10.14 16.25 0.06
C LEU A 155 -10.45 16.08 -1.43
N ARG A 156 -11.67 15.66 -1.79
CA ARG A 156 -12.07 15.42 -3.19
C ARG A 156 -11.72 16.55 -4.15
N GLN A 157 -11.90 17.81 -3.76
CA GLN A 157 -11.60 18.94 -4.65
C GLN A 157 -10.10 19.04 -4.98
N GLN A 158 -9.24 18.71 -4.01
CA GLN A 158 -7.79 18.68 -4.24
C GLN A 158 -7.42 17.55 -5.21
N PHE A 159 -7.99 16.34 -5.04
CA PHE A 159 -7.74 15.24 -5.98
C PHE A 159 -8.23 15.51 -7.39
N ILE A 160 -9.41 16.13 -7.56
CA ILE A 160 -9.90 16.54 -8.88
C ILE A 160 -8.89 17.48 -9.55
N ARG A 161 -8.39 18.49 -8.82
CA ARG A 161 -7.38 19.42 -9.34
C ARG A 161 -6.06 18.72 -9.68
N ILE A 162 -5.61 17.79 -8.85
CA ILE A 162 -4.41 16.98 -9.12
C ILE A 162 -4.60 16.21 -10.43
N TYR A 163 -5.67 15.41 -10.57
CA TYR A 163 -5.90 14.65 -11.81
C TYR A 163 -6.01 15.56 -13.04
N GLN A 164 -6.73 16.68 -12.94
CA GLN A 164 -6.87 17.65 -14.05
C GLN A 164 -5.54 18.28 -14.47
N ALA A 165 -4.63 18.55 -13.53
CA ALA A 165 -3.31 19.08 -13.84
C ALA A 165 -2.48 18.10 -14.69
N PHE A 166 -2.76 16.80 -14.58
CA PHE A 166 -2.00 15.73 -15.23
C PHE A 166 -2.69 15.14 -16.46
N SER A 167 -4.00 15.35 -16.67
CA SER A 167 -4.74 14.87 -17.85
C SER A 167 -4.18 15.38 -19.20
N GLY A 168 -3.27 16.35 -19.20
CA GLY A 168 -2.66 16.93 -20.41
C GLY A 168 -1.17 16.60 -20.64
N GLU A 169 -0.47 15.99 -19.69
CA GLU A 169 1.00 15.88 -19.72
C GLU A 169 1.49 14.42 -19.56
N PRO A 170 2.52 13.98 -20.32
CA PRO A 170 3.08 12.62 -20.19
C PRO A 170 3.74 12.36 -18.83
N ALA A 171 4.10 13.42 -18.10
CA ALA A 171 5.01 13.38 -16.96
C ALA A 171 4.47 12.63 -15.72
N PHE A 172 3.15 12.46 -15.58
CA PHE A 172 2.59 11.82 -14.37
C PHE A 172 2.73 10.30 -14.35
N HIS A 173 3.15 9.68 -15.46
CA HIS A 173 3.10 8.23 -15.61
C HIS A 173 4.36 7.63 -16.25
N GLY A 174 5.49 8.33 -16.13
CA GLY A 174 6.75 7.94 -16.77
C GLY A 174 6.70 8.02 -18.29
N ASP A 175 7.85 7.81 -18.93
CA ASP A 175 8.06 7.92 -20.38
C ASP A 175 7.23 6.95 -21.25
N LYS A 176 6.29 6.18 -20.66
CA LYS A 176 5.55 5.10 -21.31
C LYS A 176 4.16 5.48 -21.88
N GLY A 177 3.75 6.75 -21.82
CA GLY A 177 2.53 7.21 -22.54
C GLY A 177 1.19 6.75 -21.95
N TRP A 178 1.12 6.49 -20.65
CA TRP A 178 -0.10 6.07 -19.93
C TRP A 178 -1.26 7.08 -19.95
N ASN A 179 -1.02 8.35 -20.28
CA ASN A 179 -2.06 9.38 -20.35
C ASN A 179 -3.20 9.04 -21.34
N ARG A 180 -2.96 8.09 -22.25
CA ARG A 180 -3.95 7.54 -23.19
C ARG A 180 -4.16 6.04 -23.03
N ASP A 181 -3.66 5.46 -21.95
CA ASP A 181 -3.91 4.05 -21.65
C ASP A 181 -5.39 3.84 -21.29
N PRO A 182 -6.13 2.95 -21.99
CA PRO A 182 -7.56 2.78 -21.75
C PRO A 182 -7.89 2.35 -20.32
N ALA A 183 -7.03 1.59 -19.65
CA ALA A 183 -7.23 1.19 -18.26
C ALA A 183 -7.11 2.38 -17.29
N PHE A 184 -6.16 3.28 -17.54
CA PHE A 184 -6.09 4.54 -16.79
C PHE A 184 -7.29 5.45 -17.06
N LEU A 185 -7.74 5.57 -18.32
CA LEU A 185 -8.93 6.35 -18.66
C LEU A 185 -10.19 5.76 -17.99
N PHE A 186 -10.35 4.44 -18.00
CA PHE A 186 -11.42 3.76 -17.27
C PHE A 186 -11.34 4.04 -15.77
N TYR A 187 -10.15 4.01 -15.19
CA TYR A 187 -9.92 4.37 -13.79
C TYR A 187 -10.36 5.80 -13.46
N LEU A 188 -10.10 6.78 -14.34
CA LEU A 188 -10.65 8.14 -14.20
C LEU A 188 -12.20 8.15 -14.27
N ALA A 189 -12.81 7.28 -15.09
CA ALA A 189 -14.26 7.11 -15.15
C ALA A 189 -14.86 6.69 -13.81
N VAL A 190 -14.15 5.82 -13.08
CA VAL A 190 -14.56 5.32 -11.76
C VAL A 190 -14.62 6.48 -10.78
N TYR A 191 -13.61 7.36 -10.75
CA TYR A 191 -13.64 8.56 -9.92
C TYR A 191 -14.76 9.52 -10.29
N GLU A 192 -14.99 9.77 -11.57
CA GLU A 192 -16.12 10.60 -11.99
C GLU A 192 -17.45 10.03 -11.49
N GLY A 193 -17.60 8.70 -11.48
CA GLY A 193 -18.77 8.02 -10.89
C GLY A 193 -18.86 8.17 -9.37
N LEU A 194 -17.79 7.87 -8.64
CA LEU A 194 -17.72 7.95 -7.16
C LEU A 194 -17.99 9.38 -6.67
N TRP A 195 -17.38 10.36 -7.33
CA TRP A 195 -17.44 11.76 -6.94
C TRP A 195 -18.60 12.54 -7.57
N ARG A 196 -19.43 11.87 -8.37
CA ARG A 196 -20.61 12.42 -9.08
C ARG A 196 -20.24 13.61 -9.97
N LEU A 197 -19.16 13.47 -10.71
CA LEU A 197 -18.70 14.46 -11.69
C LEU A 197 -19.40 14.25 -13.03
N ASP A 198 -19.49 15.34 -13.78
CA ASP A 198 -19.94 15.28 -15.17
C ASP A 198 -18.95 14.49 -16.03
N ARG A 199 -19.46 14.05 -17.18
CA ARG A 199 -18.71 13.18 -18.08
C ARG A 199 -17.53 13.92 -18.72
N GLY A 200 -16.34 13.32 -18.62
CA GLY A 200 -15.12 13.84 -19.25
C GLY A 200 -14.42 14.93 -18.46
N VAL A 201 -14.86 15.23 -17.23
CA VAL A 201 -14.24 16.22 -16.34
C VAL A 201 -12.80 15.83 -15.98
N LEU A 202 -12.52 14.52 -15.82
CA LEU A 202 -11.18 14.00 -15.53
C LEU A 202 -10.49 13.47 -16.78
N MET A 203 -11.21 12.74 -17.65
CA MET A 203 -10.61 12.21 -18.89
C MET A 203 -10.20 13.31 -19.89
N GLY A 204 -10.84 14.47 -19.82
CA GLY A 204 -10.57 15.60 -20.70
C GLY A 204 -10.71 15.24 -22.18
N SER A 205 -9.70 15.62 -22.97
CA SER A 205 -9.73 15.49 -24.44
C SER A 205 -9.68 14.04 -24.96
N ALA A 206 -9.31 13.06 -24.14
CA ALA A 206 -9.25 11.65 -24.52
C ALA A 206 -10.62 10.98 -24.52
N GLU A 207 -11.62 11.62 -23.91
CA GLU A 207 -12.95 11.06 -23.69
C GLU A 207 -13.67 10.64 -25.00
N PRO A 208 -13.70 11.45 -26.08
CA PRO A 208 -14.47 11.10 -27.27
C PRO A 208 -13.91 9.86 -27.98
N GLU A 209 -12.58 9.73 -28.00
CA GLU A 209 -11.87 8.59 -28.58
C GLU A 209 -12.11 7.32 -27.75
N PHE A 210 -12.05 7.44 -26.43
CA PHE A 210 -12.27 6.32 -25.50
C PHE A 210 -13.68 5.74 -25.63
N VAL A 211 -14.70 6.60 -25.69
CA VAL A 211 -16.11 6.17 -25.83
C VAL A 211 -16.35 5.45 -27.15
N GLY A 212 -15.68 5.88 -28.22
CA GLY A 212 -15.77 5.20 -29.52
C GLY A 212 -15.34 3.73 -29.46
N HIS A 213 -14.38 3.40 -28.58
CA HIS A 213 -13.89 2.04 -28.39
C HIS A 213 -14.65 1.28 -27.29
N PHE A 214 -15.09 1.97 -26.23
CA PHE A 214 -15.73 1.39 -25.06
C PHE A 214 -17.05 2.13 -24.73
N PRO A 215 -18.15 1.88 -25.46
CA PRO A 215 -19.39 2.64 -25.28
C PRO A 215 -20.07 2.37 -23.91
N ASP A 216 -19.93 1.17 -23.37
CA ASP A 216 -20.59 0.73 -22.13
C ASP A 216 -19.80 1.01 -20.84
N TYR A 217 -18.65 1.69 -20.96
CA TYR A 217 -17.70 1.89 -19.85
C TYR A 217 -18.33 2.52 -18.61
N ARG A 218 -19.35 3.37 -18.77
CA ARG A 218 -20.03 4.04 -17.64
C ARG A 218 -20.81 3.09 -16.75
N ALA A 219 -21.50 2.14 -17.36
CA ALA A 219 -22.22 1.13 -16.60
C ALA A 219 -21.22 0.27 -15.82
N GLU A 220 -20.13 -0.13 -16.47
CA GLU A 220 -19.05 -0.90 -15.85
C GLU A 220 -18.36 -0.12 -14.72
N SER A 221 -18.05 1.16 -14.91
CA SER A 221 -17.42 2.00 -13.89
C SER A 221 -18.32 2.17 -12.67
N GLN A 222 -19.64 2.31 -12.88
CA GLN A 222 -20.62 2.41 -11.81
C GLN A 222 -20.77 1.09 -11.04
N LEU A 223 -20.75 -0.05 -11.74
CA LEU A 223 -20.77 -1.37 -11.11
C LEU A 223 -19.50 -1.66 -10.31
N LEU A 224 -18.33 -1.27 -10.84
CA LEU A 224 -17.07 -1.38 -10.11
C LEU A 224 -17.11 -0.54 -8.83
N ALA A 225 -17.50 0.74 -8.94
CA ALA A 225 -17.63 1.63 -7.79
C ALA A 225 -18.59 1.10 -6.72
N GLN A 226 -19.75 0.56 -7.11
CA GLN A 226 -20.73 0.04 -6.15
C GLN A 226 -20.22 -1.23 -5.46
N ASN A 227 -19.72 -2.19 -6.22
CA ASN A 227 -19.38 -3.50 -5.68
C ASN A 227 -18.08 -3.48 -4.88
N LEU A 228 -17.05 -2.77 -5.36
CA LEU A 228 -15.72 -2.78 -4.74
C LEU A 228 -15.74 -2.35 -3.27
N PHE A 229 -16.50 -1.30 -2.97
CA PHE A 229 -16.62 -0.76 -1.61
C PHE A 229 -17.75 -1.40 -0.78
N SER A 230 -18.62 -2.20 -1.41
CA SER A 230 -19.67 -2.96 -0.70
C SER A 230 -19.21 -4.35 -0.24
N MET A 231 -18.09 -4.84 -0.79
CA MET A 231 -17.47 -6.11 -0.35
C MET A 231 -16.97 -6.00 1.10
N GLU A 232 -16.90 -7.15 1.78
CA GLU A 232 -16.17 -7.25 3.05
C GLU A 232 -14.75 -6.67 2.86
N PRO A 233 -14.19 -5.92 3.84
CA PRO A 233 -12.89 -5.24 3.71
C PRO A 233 -11.70 -6.22 3.68
N ASN A 234 -11.64 -7.02 2.63
CA ASN A 234 -10.58 -7.94 2.29
C ASN A 234 -9.87 -7.41 1.05
N VAL A 235 -8.69 -6.80 1.27
CA VAL A 235 -7.90 -6.15 0.22
C VAL A 235 -7.60 -7.06 -0.97
N TYR A 236 -7.42 -8.37 -0.74
CA TYR A 236 -7.14 -9.33 -1.80
C TYR A 236 -8.37 -9.59 -2.66
N SER A 237 -9.54 -9.78 -2.06
CA SER A 237 -10.78 -10.02 -2.79
C SER A 237 -11.20 -8.77 -3.59
N GLN A 238 -11.02 -7.59 -2.98
CA GLN A 238 -11.23 -6.30 -3.64
C GLN A 238 -10.27 -6.12 -4.82
N PHE A 239 -9.00 -6.46 -4.65
CA PHE A 239 -8.02 -6.41 -5.74
C PHE A 239 -8.36 -7.39 -6.88
N LEU A 240 -8.74 -8.63 -6.55
CA LEU A 240 -9.16 -9.62 -7.55
C LEU A 240 -10.35 -9.12 -8.38
N TYR A 241 -11.36 -8.56 -7.72
CA TYR A 241 -12.50 -7.95 -8.40
C TYR A 241 -12.09 -6.77 -9.27
N PHE A 242 -11.28 -5.86 -8.74
CA PHE A 242 -10.75 -4.71 -9.48
C PHE A 242 -10.02 -5.15 -10.76
N VAL A 243 -9.06 -6.08 -10.64
CA VAL A 243 -8.32 -6.62 -11.79
C VAL A 243 -9.26 -7.27 -12.80
N SER A 244 -10.25 -8.06 -12.35
CA SER A 244 -11.19 -8.73 -13.26
C SER A 244 -11.97 -7.78 -14.17
N VAL A 245 -12.28 -6.56 -13.68
CA VAL A 245 -12.95 -5.53 -14.47
C VAL A 245 -11.95 -4.80 -15.36
N LEU A 246 -10.81 -4.39 -14.80
CA LEU A 246 -9.80 -3.62 -15.53
C LEU A 246 -9.11 -4.40 -16.64
N CYS A 247 -9.06 -5.74 -16.56
CA CYS A 247 -8.48 -6.61 -17.60
C CYS A 247 -9.02 -6.32 -19.01
N ARG A 248 -10.27 -5.86 -19.13
CA ARG A 248 -10.90 -5.48 -20.42
C ARG A 248 -10.26 -4.25 -21.07
N TYR A 249 -9.65 -3.39 -20.27
CA TYR A 249 -9.11 -2.09 -20.67
C TYR A 249 -7.58 -2.08 -20.79
N LEU A 250 -6.93 -3.22 -20.52
CA LEU A 250 -5.48 -3.32 -20.62
C LEU A 250 -5.04 -3.25 -22.07
N LYS A 251 -4.19 -2.27 -22.39
CA LYS A 251 -3.46 -2.23 -23.64
C LYS A 251 -2.04 -2.73 -23.39
N PRO A 252 -1.54 -3.73 -24.14
CA PRO A 252 -0.14 -4.10 -24.06
C PRO A 252 0.72 -2.88 -24.41
N ILE A 253 1.77 -2.64 -23.62
CA ILE A 253 2.82 -1.69 -23.99
C ILE A 253 3.39 -2.19 -25.33
N GLU A 254 3.56 -1.32 -26.32
CA GLU A 254 3.96 -1.66 -27.71
C GLU A 254 5.26 -2.48 -27.75
N SER A 255 5.14 -3.81 -27.64
CA SER A 255 6.11 -4.88 -27.91
C SER A 255 5.78 -6.17 -27.15
N GLU A 256 4.93 -6.12 -26.13
CA GLU A 256 4.53 -7.32 -25.39
C GLU A 256 3.37 -8.03 -26.09
N LEU A 257 3.68 -9.07 -26.86
CA LEU A 257 2.68 -10.09 -27.14
C LEU A 257 2.22 -10.66 -25.78
N PRO A 258 0.91 -10.85 -25.54
CA PRO A 258 0.44 -11.48 -24.32
C PRO A 258 1.17 -12.81 -24.20
N GLN A 259 2.09 -12.88 -23.24
CA GLN A 259 2.67 -14.16 -22.91
C GLN A 259 1.51 -14.93 -22.32
N ALA A 260 1.18 -16.08 -22.91
CA ALA A 260 0.34 -17.01 -22.19
C ALA A 260 1.00 -17.15 -20.82
N VAL A 261 0.27 -16.79 -19.76
CA VAL A 261 0.58 -17.24 -18.41
C VAL A 261 0.32 -18.74 -18.44
N VAL A 262 1.15 -19.47 -19.18
CA VAL A 262 1.57 -20.78 -18.77
C VAL A 262 2.16 -20.46 -17.42
N ALA A 263 1.38 -20.70 -16.36
CA ALA A 263 1.97 -20.78 -15.04
C ALA A 263 3.25 -21.58 -15.26
N LYS A 264 4.41 -20.94 -15.10
CA LYS A 264 5.69 -21.63 -15.13
C LYS A 264 5.63 -22.52 -13.90
N CYS A 265 4.90 -23.63 -13.99
CA CYS A 265 5.00 -24.76 -13.08
C CYS A 265 6.48 -25.09 -13.10
N GLY A 266 7.13 -24.77 -11.98
CA GLY A 266 8.55 -24.86 -11.69
C GLY A 266 9.45 -25.14 -12.89
N VAL A 267 10.07 -24.10 -13.47
CA VAL A 267 11.31 -24.27 -14.27
C VAL A 267 12.52 -24.40 -13.32
N GLY A 268 12.31 -25.06 -12.19
CA GLY A 268 13.33 -25.47 -11.23
C GLY A 268 13.17 -26.96 -11.00
N THR A 269 14.27 -27.68 -10.83
CA THR A 269 14.21 -29.04 -10.31
C THR A 269 13.48 -28.99 -8.96
N PRO A 270 12.36 -29.72 -8.78
CA PRO A 270 11.59 -29.64 -7.55
C PRO A 270 12.48 -30.03 -6.36
N SER A 271 12.39 -29.24 -5.29
CA SER A 271 13.16 -29.47 -4.06
C SER A 271 12.66 -30.72 -3.33
N PRO A 272 13.44 -31.28 -2.38
CA PRO A 272 12.98 -32.39 -1.57
C PRO A 272 11.68 -32.09 -0.79
N GLU A 273 11.42 -30.82 -0.46
CA GLU A 273 10.17 -30.40 0.21
C GLU A 273 8.98 -30.41 -0.76
N ASP A 274 9.17 -29.96 -2.01
CA ASP A 274 8.13 -30.03 -3.04
C ASP A 274 7.69 -31.47 -3.34
N TRP A 275 8.66 -32.40 -3.33
CA TRP A 275 8.38 -33.84 -3.46
C TRP A 275 7.70 -34.44 -2.23
N ALA A 276 8.05 -33.97 -1.04
CA ALA A 276 7.42 -34.41 0.21
C ALA A 276 5.95 -33.96 0.29
N ASP A 277 5.64 -32.76 -0.16
CA ASP A 277 4.27 -32.24 -0.21
C ASP A 277 3.40 -33.03 -1.20
N ALA A 278 3.97 -33.49 -2.32
CA ALA A 278 3.27 -34.35 -3.27
C ALA A 278 2.89 -35.73 -2.70
N LEU A 279 3.55 -36.19 -1.63
CA LEU A 279 3.20 -37.44 -0.93
C LEU A 279 1.96 -37.29 -0.05
N ILE A 280 1.56 -36.07 0.31
CA ILE A 280 0.44 -35.79 1.23
C ILE A 280 -0.81 -35.42 0.42
N PRO A 281 -1.82 -36.31 0.32
CA PRO A 281 -3.01 -36.03 -0.49
C PRO A 281 -3.87 -34.92 0.13
N THR A 282 -4.11 -33.85 -0.63
CA THR A 282 -4.95 -32.74 -0.17
C THR A 282 -6.44 -33.08 -0.27
N ALA A 283 -7.30 -32.33 0.46
CA ALA A 283 -8.76 -32.48 0.34
C ALA A 283 -9.25 -32.07 -1.07
N ALA A 284 -8.63 -31.06 -1.67
CA ALA A 284 -8.96 -30.57 -3.01
C ALA A 284 -8.60 -31.57 -4.10
N GLU A 285 -7.42 -32.20 -4.01
CA GLU A 285 -6.98 -33.25 -4.93
C GLU A 285 -7.94 -34.45 -4.92
N ARG A 286 -8.33 -34.91 -3.73
CA ARG A 286 -9.29 -36.02 -3.58
C ARG A 286 -10.66 -35.71 -4.19
N ASP A 287 -11.13 -34.47 -4.06
CA ASP A 287 -12.39 -34.03 -4.66
C ASP A 287 -12.29 -33.90 -6.18
N ALA A 288 -11.15 -33.42 -6.69
CA ALA A 288 -10.87 -33.33 -8.12
C ALA A 288 -10.81 -34.70 -8.79
N ILE A 289 -10.09 -35.67 -8.20
CA ILE A 289 -10.03 -37.06 -8.70
C ILE A 289 -11.44 -37.67 -8.71
N ARG A 290 -12.21 -37.48 -7.64
CA ARG A 290 -13.57 -38.00 -7.55
C ARG A 290 -14.47 -37.45 -8.66
N LYS A 291 -14.42 -36.14 -8.92
CA LYS A 291 -15.20 -35.49 -9.98
C LYS A 291 -14.78 -35.96 -11.37
N ALA A 292 -13.48 -36.02 -11.65
CA ALA A 292 -12.96 -36.45 -12.94
C ALA A 292 -13.31 -37.92 -13.26
N VAL A 293 -13.31 -38.80 -12.26
CA VAL A 293 -13.78 -40.20 -12.41
C VAL A 293 -15.29 -40.25 -12.65
N ALA A 294 -16.08 -39.46 -11.91
CA ALA A 294 -17.54 -39.41 -12.08
C ALA A 294 -17.97 -38.89 -13.46
N GLU A 295 -17.19 -37.97 -14.04
CA GLU A 295 -17.42 -37.39 -15.37
C GLU A 295 -16.81 -38.22 -16.51
N GLY A 296 -16.15 -39.34 -16.21
CA GLY A 296 -15.62 -40.26 -17.21
C GLY A 296 -14.38 -39.76 -17.95
N TRP A 297 -13.58 -38.90 -17.33
CA TRP A 297 -12.35 -38.35 -17.96
C TRP A 297 -11.23 -39.38 -18.11
N PHE A 298 -11.33 -40.52 -17.42
CA PHE A 298 -10.32 -41.57 -17.38
C PHE A 298 -10.92 -42.94 -17.71
N SER A 299 -10.10 -43.84 -18.26
CA SER A 299 -10.49 -45.25 -18.44
C SER A 299 -10.65 -45.96 -17.08
N ALA A 300 -11.31 -47.13 -17.08
CA ALA A 300 -11.51 -47.91 -15.86
C ALA A 300 -10.17 -48.31 -15.18
N ASP A 301 -9.16 -48.66 -15.99
CA ASP A 301 -7.80 -48.98 -15.52
C ASP A 301 -7.08 -47.76 -14.93
N GLN A 302 -7.25 -46.58 -15.56
CA GLN A 302 -6.66 -45.33 -15.05
C GLN A 302 -7.32 -44.86 -13.75
N SER A 303 -8.64 -45.04 -13.63
CA SER A 303 -9.40 -44.69 -12.44
C SER A 303 -9.03 -45.58 -11.24
N GLN A 304 -8.74 -46.86 -11.49
CA GLN A 304 -8.23 -47.77 -10.47
C GLN A 304 -6.84 -47.36 -9.97
N ARG A 305 -5.91 -47.02 -10.87
CA ARG A 305 -4.57 -46.53 -10.48
C ARG A 305 -4.61 -45.22 -9.71
N LEU A 306 -5.50 -44.29 -10.06
CA LEU A 306 -5.70 -43.04 -9.30
C LEU A 306 -6.26 -43.28 -7.88
N ALA A 307 -7.03 -44.35 -7.70
CA ALA A 307 -7.48 -44.76 -6.37
C ALA A 307 -6.32 -45.38 -5.55
N GLU A 308 -5.47 -46.18 -6.19
CA GLU A 308 -4.26 -46.79 -5.61
C GLU A 308 -3.19 -45.75 -5.23
N LEU A 309 -3.07 -44.66 -6.00
CA LEU A 309 -2.23 -43.49 -5.68
C LEU A 309 -2.66 -42.76 -4.41
N ASN A 310 -3.76 -43.11 -3.73
CA ASN A 310 -4.02 -42.63 -2.37
C ASN A 310 -3.22 -43.37 -1.30
N GLN A 311 -2.54 -44.46 -1.66
CA GLN A 311 -1.66 -45.21 -0.78
C GLN A 311 -0.26 -44.61 -0.82
N LEU A 312 0.30 -44.35 0.36
CA LEU A 312 1.62 -43.74 0.52
C LEU A 312 2.73 -44.54 -0.18
N GLU A 313 2.64 -45.88 -0.14
CA GLU A 313 3.61 -46.80 -0.74
C GLU A 313 3.72 -46.63 -2.26
N GLU A 314 2.57 -46.48 -2.94
CA GLU A 314 2.51 -46.26 -4.39
C GLU A 314 3.01 -44.85 -4.76
N ARG A 315 2.75 -43.83 -3.92
CA ARG A 315 3.32 -42.49 -4.13
C ARG A 315 4.83 -42.47 -3.95
N ILE A 316 5.36 -43.17 -2.96
CA ILE A 316 6.81 -43.30 -2.74
C ILE A 316 7.47 -43.99 -3.93
N ALA A 317 6.85 -45.02 -4.51
CA ALA A 317 7.34 -45.71 -5.69
C ALA A 317 7.40 -44.79 -6.94
N SER A 318 6.63 -43.70 -6.96
CA SER A 318 6.60 -42.71 -8.04
C SER A 318 7.62 -41.55 -7.88
N LEU A 319 8.38 -41.50 -6.78
CA LEU A 319 9.38 -40.46 -6.53
C LEU A 319 10.60 -40.57 -7.47
N PRO A 320 11.23 -39.44 -7.84
CA PRO A 320 12.51 -39.48 -8.54
C PRO A 320 13.59 -40.14 -7.66
N GLY A 321 14.39 -41.03 -8.26
CA GLY A 321 15.43 -41.78 -7.55
C GLY A 321 15.04 -43.19 -7.12
N PHE A 322 13.74 -43.56 -7.14
CA PHE A 322 13.33 -44.94 -6.92
C PHE A 322 13.67 -45.77 -8.18
N GLY A 323 14.75 -46.56 -8.11
CA GLY A 323 15.24 -47.39 -9.24
C GLY A 323 16.00 -46.63 -10.34
N THR A 324 16.47 -45.40 -10.09
CA THR A 324 17.24 -44.57 -11.04
C THR A 324 18.51 -43.98 -10.41
N ASP A 325 19.39 -43.36 -11.20
CA ASP A 325 20.68 -42.77 -10.75
C ASP A 325 20.55 -41.63 -9.72
N ALA A 326 19.32 -41.17 -9.43
CA ALA A 326 19.02 -40.11 -8.46
C ALA A 326 18.65 -40.63 -7.05
N ALA A 327 19.07 -41.85 -6.68
CA ALA A 327 18.74 -42.51 -5.41
C ALA A 327 19.09 -41.70 -4.14
N HIS A 328 19.99 -40.72 -4.24
CA HIS A 328 20.40 -39.83 -3.14
C HIS A 328 19.29 -38.85 -2.70
N LEU A 329 18.27 -38.61 -3.52
CA LEU A 329 17.17 -37.68 -3.21
C LEU A 329 16.11 -38.32 -2.30
N VAL A 330 15.92 -39.64 -2.37
CA VAL A 330 14.88 -40.36 -1.63
C VAL A 330 15.00 -40.16 -0.10
N PRO A 331 16.19 -40.25 0.52
CA PRO A 331 16.34 -39.98 1.95
C PRO A 331 15.98 -38.54 2.35
N GLU A 332 16.30 -37.55 1.52
CA GLU A 332 16.01 -36.14 1.80
C GLU A 332 14.51 -35.84 1.71
N VAL A 333 13.85 -36.37 0.68
CA VAL A 333 12.38 -36.28 0.51
C VAL A 333 11.66 -36.94 1.69
N MET A 334 12.09 -38.14 2.08
CA MET A 334 11.48 -38.85 3.20
C MET A 334 11.74 -38.13 4.54
N ALA A 335 12.91 -37.54 4.74
CA ALA A 335 13.20 -36.74 5.93
C ALA A 335 12.31 -35.50 6.03
N ALA A 336 12.05 -34.82 4.91
CA ALA A 336 11.10 -33.70 4.83
C ALA A 336 9.65 -34.16 5.13
N TYR A 337 9.21 -35.27 4.52
CA TYR A 337 7.90 -35.85 4.77
C TYR A 337 7.70 -36.21 6.26
N TYR A 338 8.67 -36.88 6.88
CA TYR A 338 8.59 -37.21 8.31
C TYR A 338 8.60 -35.97 9.21
N ARG A 339 9.29 -34.90 8.82
CA ARG A 339 9.26 -33.62 9.54
C ARG A 339 7.86 -33.02 9.51
N HIS A 340 7.22 -32.95 8.34
CA HIS A 340 5.85 -32.45 8.18
C HIS A 340 4.84 -33.27 9.00
N GLU A 341 4.95 -34.59 9.00
CA GLU A 341 4.07 -35.44 9.81
C GLU A 341 4.34 -35.27 11.31
N ALA A 342 5.61 -35.19 11.74
CA ALA A 342 5.95 -34.96 13.13
C ALA A 342 5.45 -33.60 13.65
N GLU A 343 5.51 -32.54 12.83
CA GLU A 343 5.05 -31.19 13.17
C GLU A 343 3.56 -31.13 13.56
N ARG A 344 2.74 -32.05 13.03
CA ARG A 344 1.32 -32.18 13.40
C ARG A 344 1.13 -32.61 14.85
N PHE A 345 2.10 -33.31 15.40
CA PHE A 345 2.10 -33.84 16.77
C PHE A 345 3.01 -33.08 17.72
N LEU A 346 3.77 -32.10 17.21
CA LEU A 346 4.56 -31.20 18.05
C LEU A 346 3.59 -30.26 18.79
N VAL A 347 3.62 -30.35 20.13
CA VAL A 347 2.99 -29.36 20.98
C VAL A 347 3.70 -28.04 20.73
N ARG A 348 3.00 -27.10 20.08
CA ARG A 348 3.47 -25.73 19.97
C ARG A 348 3.24 -25.09 21.34
N PRO A 349 4.29 -24.79 22.13
CA PRO A 349 4.08 -24.06 23.36
C PRO A 349 3.38 -22.73 23.01
N PRO A 350 2.46 -22.24 23.85
CA PRO A 350 1.89 -20.92 23.64
C PRO A 350 3.04 -19.92 23.47
N PRO A 351 2.91 -18.94 22.56
CA PRO A 351 3.96 -17.95 22.36
C PRO A 351 4.31 -17.37 23.73
N GLN A 352 5.58 -17.49 24.14
CA GLN A 352 6.02 -16.89 25.39
C GLN A 352 5.75 -15.38 25.25
N PRO A 353 4.94 -14.78 26.13
CA PRO A 353 4.82 -13.33 26.15
C PRO A 353 6.24 -12.79 26.35
N ARG A 354 6.69 -11.98 25.39
CA ARG A 354 7.96 -11.27 25.55
C ARG A 354 7.78 -10.35 26.74
N VAL A 355 8.78 -10.30 27.63
CA VAL A 355 8.81 -9.42 28.80
C VAL A 355 8.61 -7.98 28.30
N GLY A 356 7.37 -7.49 28.36
CA GLY A 356 6.92 -6.29 27.66
C GLY A 356 5.41 -6.27 27.39
N GLU A 357 4.79 -7.43 27.17
CA GLU A 357 3.32 -7.58 27.11
C GLU A 357 2.77 -7.96 28.50
N ALA A 358 2.89 -7.04 29.46
CA ALA A 358 2.08 -7.11 30.67
C ALA A 358 0.65 -6.65 30.32
N LEU A 359 -0.17 -7.56 29.80
CA LEU A 359 -1.63 -7.39 29.86
C LEU A 359 -2.00 -7.45 31.34
N VAL A 360 -2.33 -6.30 31.93
CA VAL A 360 -2.96 -6.25 33.25
C VAL A 360 -4.31 -6.95 33.10
N PRO A 361 -4.55 -8.11 33.73
CA PRO A 361 -5.85 -8.76 33.67
C PRO A 361 -6.85 -7.90 34.44
N THR A 362 -7.86 -7.35 33.76
CA THR A 362 -8.89 -6.48 34.35
C THR A 362 -10.03 -7.26 35.01
N THR A 363 -9.90 -8.59 35.13
CA THR A 363 -10.88 -9.46 35.78
C THR A 363 -10.14 -10.37 36.75
N LEU A 364 -10.48 -10.25 38.04
CA LEU A 364 -10.01 -11.12 39.09
C LEU A 364 -10.87 -12.38 39.07
N ASP A 365 -10.27 -13.52 38.72
CA ASP A 365 -10.91 -14.82 38.86
C ASP A 365 -10.68 -15.34 40.29
N GLU A 366 -11.73 -15.79 40.98
CA GLU A 366 -11.61 -16.44 42.29
C GLU A 366 -10.94 -17.81 42.13
N TRP A 367 -9.88 -18.09 42.90
CA TRP A 367 -9.13 -19.34 42.82
C TRP A 367 -9.76 -20.46 43.67
N GLU A 368 -9.59 -21.72 43.26
CA GLU A 368 -10.09 -22.90 43.96
C GLU A 368 -8.95 -23.80 44.50
N PRO A 369 -9.20 -24.60 45.57
CA PRO A 369 -8.22 -25.54 46.08
C PRO A 369 -7.87 -26.64 45.06
N GLY A 370 -6.70 -26.52 44.43
CA GLY A 370 -6.23 -27.41 43.37
C GLY A 370 -5.51 -26.66 42.24
N ASP A 371 -5.71 -25.34 42.18
CA ASP A 371 -5.10 -24.49 41.17
C ASP A 371 -3.58 -24.36 41.33
N SER A 372 -2.91 -24.10 40.20
CA SER A 372 -1.47 -23.93 40.15
C SER A 372 -1.04 -22.71 40.98
N ILE A 373 -0.13 -22.92 41.94
CA ILE A 373 0.41 -21.87 42.83
C ILE A 373 0.95 -20.64 42.08
N ARG A 374 1.38 -20.82 40.82
CA ARG A 374 1.93 -19.75 39.98
C ARG A 374 0.87 -18.86 39.33
N GLU A 375 -0.37 -19.33 39.28
CA GLU A 375 -1.49 -18.64 38.63
C GLU A 375 -2.33 -17.84 39.65
N ILE A 376 -2.08 -18.04 40.94
CA ILE A 376 -2.74 -17.31 42.03
C ILE A 376 -2.14 -15.90 42.16
N ASP A 377 -2.99 -14.88 42.07
CA ASP A 377 -2.63 -13.51 42.44
C ASP A 377 -2.65 -13.33 43.97
N TRP A 378 -1.48 -13.55 44.56
CA TRP A 378 -1.27 -13.44 46.00
C TRP A 378 -1.45 -12.02 46.55
N LEU A 379 -1.21 -10.99 45.72
CA LEU A 379 -1.34 -9.59 46.14
C LEU A 379 -2.81 -9.20 46.32
N SER A 380 -3.66 -9.67 45.41
CA SER A 380 -5.11 -9.48 45.50
C SER A 380 -5.74 -10.27 46.67
N THR A 381 -5.19 -11.43 47.02
CA THR A 381 -5.67 -12.24 48.17
C THR A 381 -5.38 -11.59 49.53
N LEU A 382 -4.35 -10.73 49.62
CA LEU A 382 -3.96 -10.04 50.87
C LEU A 382 -4.67 -8.70 51.10
N LEU A 383 -5.42 -8.20 50.12
CA LEU A 383 -6.14 -6.93 50.18
C LEU A 383 -7.65 -7.07 50.48
N LEU A 384 -8.11 -8.31 50.73
CA LEU A 384 -9.46 -8.66 51.18
C LEU A 384 -9.53 -8.90 52.70
#